data_AF-A0A178I004-F1
#
_entry.id   AF-A0A178I004-F1
#
_cell.length_a   1.000
_cell.length_b   1.000
_cell.length_c   1.000
_cell.angle_alpha   90.00
_cell.angle_beta   90.00
_cell.angle_gamma   90.00
#
_symmetry.space_group_name_H-M   'P 1'
#
loop_
_entity.id
_entity.type
_entity.pdbx_description
1 polymer ?
#
loop_
_entity_poly.entity_id
_entity_poly.type
_entity_poly.pdbx_seq_one_letter_code
_entity_poly.pdbx_strand_id
1 'polypeptide(L)'
;MRRFALALALTALSAAPALAQVYQGNWSCRDASTERVGILTLYGQAYGWAARAAGDPNSGSGTLTPYQDGVGLNDGNLRAKGNVQAVRVVNDPTHGVALQMETPEAIVMLCTPR
;
A
#
# COMPACT_ATOMS: atom_id res chain seq x y z
N MET A 1 -5.75 35.14 -24.58
CA MET A 1 -5.18 33.78 -24.73
C MET A 1 -4.13 33.43 -23.66
N ARG A 2 -3.13 34.29 -23.39
CA ARG A 2 -2.04 33.99 -22.41
C ARG A 2 -2.50 33.67 -20.97
N ARG A 3 -3.56 34.32 -20.49
CA ARG A 3 -4.11 34.09 -19.14
C ARG A 3 -4.82 32.74 -19.00
N PHE A 4 -5.46 32.26 -20.06
CA PHE A 4 -6.15 30.97 -20.07
C PHE A 4 -5.16 29.80 -20.07
N ALA A 5 -4.07 29.91 -20.84
CA ALA A 5 -3.01 28.89 -20.83
C ALA A 5 -2.34 28.74 -19.45
N LEU A 6 -2.11 29.86 -18.76
CA LEU A 6 -1.51 29.85 -17.41
C LEU A 6 -2.45 29.20 -16.38
N ALA A 7 -3.75 29.51 -16.44
CA ALA A 7 -4.75 28.93 -15.55
C ALA A 7 -4.88 27.41 -15.76
N LEU A 8 -4.86 26.96 -17.02
CA LEU A 8 -4.92 25.54 -17.37
C LEU A 8 -3.68 24.77 -16.91
N ALA A 9 -2.49 25.36 -17.07
CA ALA A 9 -1.26 24.77 -16.56
C ALA A 9 -1.29 24.65 -15.04
N LEU A 10 -1.72 25.70 -14.33
CA LEU A 10 -1.79 25.69 -12.88
C LEU A 10 -2.78 24.66 -12.33
N THR A 11 -3.93 24.48 -13.00
CA THR A 11 -4.91 23.44 -12.63
C THR A 11 -4.41 22.02 -12.93
N ALA A 12 -3.70 21.83 -14.05
CA ALA A 12 -3.07 20.54 -14.35
C ALA A 12 -1.98 20.18 -13.32
N LEU A 13 -1.13 21.14 -12.94
CA LEU A 13 -0.08 20.96 -11.96
C LEU A 13 -0.61 20.77 -10.53
N SER A 14 -1.75 21.39 -10.18
CA SER A 14 -2.35 21.20 -8.85
C SER A 14 -2.99 19.82 -8.66
N ALA A 15 -3.34 19.13 -9.75
CA ALA A 15 -3.90 17.79 -9.71
C ALA A 15 -2.83 16.67 -9.71
N ALA A 16 -1.60 16.99 -10.14
CA ALA A 16 -0.50 16.03 -10.21
C ALA A 16 -0.17 15.29 -8.88
N PRO A 17 -0.28 15.90 -7.68
CA PRO A 17 0.01 15.19 -6.43
C PRO A 17 -0.91 13.99 -6.17
N ALA A 18 -2.14 14.00 -6.68
CA ALA A 18 -3.08 12.89 -6.53
C ALA A 18 -2.63 11.63 -7.30
N LEU A 19 -1.80 11.79 -8.33
CA LEU A 19 -1.21 10.69 -9.09
C LEU A 19 0.05 10.11 -8.44
N ALA A 20 0.61 10.77 -7.42
CA ALA A 20 1.87 10.37 -6.80
C ALA A 20 1.72 9.24 -5.76
N GLN A 21 0.50 8.82 -5.41
CA GLN A 21 0.28 7.85 -4.34
C GLN A 21 -0.39 6.56 -4.83
N VAL A 22 0.26 5.88 -5.78
CA VAL A 22 -0.21 4.65 -6.44
C VAL A 22 -0.55 3.53 -5.44
N TYR A 23 0.07 3.51 -4.27
CA TYR A 23 -0.15 2.49 -3.24
C TYR A 23 -1.33 2.78 -2.30
N GLN A 24 -1.95 3.96 -2.34
CA GLN A 24 -3.06 4.28 -1.42
C GLN A 24 -4.32 3.48 -1.79
N GLY A 25 -5.12 3.13 -0.77
CA GLY A 25 -6.37 2.40 -0.96
C GLY A 25 -6.41 1.04 -0.27
N ASN A 26 -7.33 0.19 -0.73
CA ASN A 26 -7.58 -1.13 -0.16
C ASN A 26 -7.01 -2.23 -1.06
N TRP A 27 -6.32 -3.18 -0.44
CA TRP A 27 -5.57 -4.22 -1.13
C TRP A 27 -5.90 -5.57 -0.53
N SER A 28 -6.36 -6.50 -1.37
CA SER A 28 -6.63 -7.88 -0.98
C SER A 28 -5.32 -8.68 -1.03
N CYS A 29 -4.85 -9.17 0.12
CA CYS A 29 -3.57 -9.85 0.26
C CYS A 29 -3.71 -11.37 0.33
N ARG A 30 -2.80 -12.06 -0.36
CA ARG A 30 -2.66 -13.51 -0.40
C ARG A 30 -1.25 -13.91 0.03
N ASP A 31 -1.12 -15.04 0.72
CA ASP A 31 0.18 -15.59 1.10
C ASP A 31 0.67 -16.63 0.07
N ALA A 32 1.74 -17.35 0.40
CA ALA A 32 2.31 -18.41 -0.45
C ALA A 32 1.34 -19.56 -0.76
N SER A 33 0.28 -19.76 0.04
CA SER A 33 -0.77 -20.74 -0.24
C SER A 33 -1.76 -20.28 -1.30
N THR A 34 -1.63 -19.04 -1.79
CA THR A 34 -2.54 -18.35 -2.72
C THR A 34 -3.92 -18.03 -2.15
N GLU A 35 -4.22 -18.43 -0.91
CA GLU A 35 -5.45 -18.09 -0.21
C GLU A 35 -5.44 -16.64 0.25
N ARG A 36 -6.62 -16.02 0.31
CA ARG A 36 -6.74 -14.65 0.82
C ARG A 36 -6.58 -14.66 2.34
N VAL A 37 -5.54 -13.97 2.82
CA VAL A 37 -5.19 -13.92 4.26
C VAL A 37 -5.64 -12.64 4.95
N GLY A 38 -5.89 -11.55 4.20
CA GLY A 38 -6.36 -10.31 4.80
C GLY A 38 -6.53 -9.17 3.80
N ILE A 39 -6.83 -8.00 4.34
CA ILE A 39 -6.95 -6.75 3.60
C ILE A 39 -6.03 -5.72 4.23
N LEU A 40 -5.17 -5.13 3.41
CA LEU A 40 -4.34 -3.99 3.75
C LEU A 40 -5.02 -2.72 3.26
N THR A 41 -5.18 -1.74 4.14
CA THR A 41 -5.64 -0.39 3.81
C THR A 41 -4.49 0.57 4.05
N LEU A 42 -4.06 1.27 3.01
CA LEU A 42 -3.06 2.34 3.10
C LEU A 42 -3.78 3.69 2.98
N TYR A 43 -3.59 4.56 3.96
CA TYR A 43 -4.23 5.89 4.01
C TYR A 43 -3.28 6.93 4.63
N GLY A 44 -2.85 7.89 3.83
CA GLY A 44 -1.95 8.95 4.30
C GLY A 44 -0.61 8.39 4.79
N GLN A 45 -0.32 8.56 6.08
CA GLN A 45 0.89 8.06 6.78
C GLN A 45 0.58 6.91 7.74
N ALA A 46 -0.54 6.22 7.54
CA ALA A 46 -0.96 5.10 8.35
C ALA A 46 -1.43 3.92 7.48
N TYR A 47 -1.46 2.75 8.10
CA TYR A 47 -2.07 1.55 7.54
C TYR A 47 -3.05 0.92 8.52
N GLY A 48 -4.00 0.19 7.97
CA GLY A 48 -4.83 -0.79 8.67
C GLY A 48 -4.64 -2.17 8.04
N TRP A 49 -4.55 -3.19 8.88
CA TRP A 49 -4.54 -4.59 8.47
C TRP A 49 -5.70 -5.32 9.14
N ALA A 50 -6.56 -5.90 8.31
CA ALA A 50 -7.63 -6.78 8.74
C ALA A 50 -7.32 -8.20 8.26
N ALA A 51 -6.81 -9.04 9.16
CA ALA A 51 -6.63 -10.45 8.85
C ALA A 51 -7.99 -11.14 8.66
N ARG A 52 -8.02 -12.20 7.86
CA ARG A 52 -9.21 -13.02 7.65
C ARG A 52 -9.55 -13.87 8.88
N ALA A 53 -8.54 -14.34 9.61
CA ALA A 53 -8.72 -15.14 10.80
C ALA A 53 -9.16 -14.27 11.98
N ALA A 54 -10.24 -14.67 12.65
CA ALA A 54 -10.73 -13.96 13.82
C ALA A 54 -9.72 -14.05 14.98
N GLY A 55 -9.43 -12.91 15.62
CA GLY A 55 -8.47 -12.85 16.72
C GLY A 55 -7.00 -12.95 16.30
N ASP A 56 -6.69 -12.89 15.00
CA ASP A 56 -5.31 -12.90 14.52
C ASP A 56 -4.53 -11.71 15.11
N PRO A 57 -3.41 -11.96 15.81
CA PRO A 57 -2.63 -10.92 16.48
C PRO A 57 -1.99 -9.93 15.51
N ASN A 58 -1.88 -10.25 14.22
CA ASN A 58 -1.38 -9.35 13.20
C ASN A 58 -2.40 -8.26 12.85
N SER A 59 -3.71 -8.47 13.10
CA SER A 59 -4.76 -7.48 12.87
C SER A 59 -4.54 -6.22 13.69
N GLY A 60 -4.66 -5.05 13.07
CA GLY A 60 -4.45 -3.78 13.73
C GLY A 60 -4.07 -2.67 12.77
N SER A 61 -3.46 -1.62 13.28
CA SER A 61 -3.01 -0.47 12.50
C SER A 61 -1.64 -0.01 12.97
N GLY A 62 -1.00 0.82 12.15
CA GLY A 62 0.24 1.47 12.52
C GLY A 62 0.56 2.63 11.60
N THR A 63 1.72 3.23 11.83
CA THR A 63 2.27 4.30 11.02
C THR A 63 3.21 3.74 9.95
N LEU A 64 3.35 4.50 8.86
CA LEU A 64 4.21 4.16 7.75
C LEU A 64 5.02 5.37 7.29
N THR A 65 6.10 5.08 6.57
CA THR A 65 6.92 6.08 5.88
C THR A 65 6.87 5.79 4.38
N PRO A 66 6.38 6.74 3.55
CA PRO A 66 6.43 6.61 2.10
C PRO A 66 7.84 6.59 1.55
N TYR A 67 8.02 5.78 0.50
CA TYR A 67 9.18 5.79 -0.37
C TYR A 67 8.72 5.88 -1.83
N GLN A 68 9.66 6.04 -2.76
CA GLN A 68 9.35 6.18 -4.18
C GLN A 68 8.64 4.95 -4.76
N ASP A 69 8.92 3.76 -4.25
CA ASP A 69 8.43 2.48 -4.72
C ASP A 69 7.51 1.77 -3.71
N GLY A 70 6.98 2.46 -2.70
CA GLY A 70 6.12 1.83 -1.69
C GLY A 70 6.12 2.53 -0.35
N VAL A 71 5.99 1.76 0.72
CA VAL A 71 5.97 2.24 2.11
C VAL A 71 6.76 1.31 3.03
N GLY A 72 7.41 1.89 4.04
CA GLY A 72 7.96 1.17 5.18
C GLY A 72 6.98 1.20 6.35
N LEU A 73 6.78 0.06 7.00
CA LEU A 73 5.99 -0.01 8.23
C LEU A 73 6.90 0.34 9.42
N ASN A 74 6.57 1.44 10.10
CA ASN A 74 7.35 1.93 11.25
C ASN A 74 6.96 1.17 12.53
N ASP A 75 5.68 0.88 12.71
CA ASP A 75 5.10 0.28 13.91
C ASP A 75 3.83 -0.55 13.61
N GLY A 76 3.09 -0.91 14.66
CA GLY A 76 1.84 -1.64 14.60
C GLY A 76 1.99 -3.16 14.51
N ASN A 77 0.86 -3.85 14.40
CA ASN A 77 0.80 -5.31 14.57
C ASN A 77 1.50 -6.06 13.43
N LEU A 78 1.37 -5.61 12.17
CA LEU A 78 2.09 -6.23 11.05
C LEU A 78 3.61 -6.15 11.24
N ARG A 79 4.13 -5.04 11.78
CA ARG A 79 5.55 -4.89 12.09
C ARG A 79 5.97 -5.72 13.29
N ALA A 80 5.26 -5.61 14.40
CA ALA A 80 5.65 -6.20 15.68
C ALA A 80 5.36 -7.71 15.80
N LYS A 81 4.33 -8.21 15.10
CA LYS A 81 3.88 -9.62 15.18
C LYS A 81 4.13 -10.37 13.87
N GLY A 82 3.94 -9.70 12.73
CA GLY A 82 4.18 -10.28 11.40
C GLY A 82 5.60 -10.09 10.86
N ASN A 83 6.45 -9.32 11.56
CA ASN A 83 7.80 -8.91 11.11
C ASN A 83 7.82 -8.25 9.71
N VAL A 84 6.69 -7.73 9.23
CA VAL A 84 6.58 -7.07 7.93
C VAL A 84 7.20 -5.69 8.03
N GLN A 85 8.13 -5.39 7.12
CA GLN A 85 8.92 -4.16 7.16
C GLN A 85 8.64 -3.22 6.02
N ALA A 86 8.39 -3.77 4.83
CA ALA A 86 8.18 -3.00 3.62
C ALA A 86 6.97 -3.52 2.86
N VAL A 87 6.32 -2.60 2.16
CA VAL A 87 5.25 -2.88 1.21
C VAL A 87 5.62 -2.16 -0.08
N ARG A 88 6.01 -2.89 -1.11
CA ARG A 88 6.51 -2.35 -2.38
C ARG A 88 5.47 -2.42 -3.47
N VAL A 89 5.44 -1.42 -4.32
CA VAL A 89 4.65 -1.40 -5.54
C VAL A 89 5.39 -2.24 -6.58
N VAL A 90 4.70 -3.24 -7.12
CA VAL A 90 5.21 -4.11 -8.19
C VAL A 90 4.24 -4.13 -9.36
N ASN A 91 4.77 -4.38 -10.56
CA ASN A 91 3.92 -4.53 -11.74
C ASN A 91 3.18 -5.86 -11.67
N ASP A 92 1.86 -5.82 -11.87
CA ASP A 92 1.02 -7.00 -11.97
C ASP A 92 0.41 -7.08 -13.37
N PRO A 93 0.58 -8.17 -14.12
CA PRO A 93 0.08 -8.27 -15.49
C PRO A 93 -1.45 -8.30 -15.58
N THR A 94 -2.14 -8.56 -14.48
CA THR A 94 -3.61 -8.70 -14.45
C THR A 94 -4.29 -7.39 -14.06
N HIS A 95 -3.76 -6.70 -13.05
CA HIS A 95 -4.36 -5.50 -12.45
C HIS A 95 -3.53 -4.23 -12.68
N GLY A 96 -2.43 -4.33 -13.45
CA GLY A 96 -1.45 -3.27 -13.67
C GLY A 96 -0.47 -3.13 -12.52
N VAL A 97 -0.97 -3.06 -11.28
CA VAL A 97 -0.17 -2.86 -10.07
C VAL A 97 -0.60 -3.82 -8.96
N ALA A 98 0.37 -4.32 -8.20
CA ALA A 98 0.17 -5.02 -6.93
C ALA A 98 1.11 -4.46 -5.86
N LEU A 99 0.84 -4.81 -4.60
CA LEU A 99 1.73 -4.56 -3.49
C LEU A 99 2.37 -5.85 -2.99
N GLN A 100 3.67 -5.82 -2.79
CA GLN A 100 4.46 -6.92 -2.27
C GLN A 100 4.84 -6.62 -0.81
N MET A 101 4.43 -7.45 0.13
CA MET A 101 4.82 -7.31 1.53
C MET A 101 6.05 -8.17 1.83
N GLU A 102 7.00 -7.57 2.54
CA GLU A 102 8.32 -8.15 2.78
C GLU A 102 8.67 -8.13 4.27
N THR A 103 9.25 -9.23 4.75
CA THR A 103 10.08 -9.26 5.97
C THR A 103 11.54 -9.00 5.56
N PRO A 104 12.50 -8.93 6.49
CA PRO A 104 13.92 -8.84 6.11
C PRO A 104 14.42 -10.01 5.28
N GLU A 105 13.78 -11.16 5.40
CA GLU A 105 14.28 -12.42 4.85
C GLU A 105 13.54 -12.83 3.58
N ALA A 106 12.26 -12.45 3.43
CA ALA A 106 11.43 -12.95 2.34
C ALA A 106 10.24 -12.06 1.99
N ILE A 107 9.73 -12.29 0.77
CA ILE A 107 8.41 -11.86 0.35
C ILE A 107 7.39 -12.78 0.99
N VAL A 108 6.45 -12.22 1.76
CA VAL A 108 5.47 -13.00 2.52
C VAL A 108 4.07 -12.95 1.94
N MET A 109 3.70 -11.84 1.28
CA MET A 109 2.36 -11.67 0.72
C MET A 109 2.39 -10.84 -0.55
N LEU A 110 1.44 -11.15 -1.44
CA LEU A 110 1.12 -10.34 -2.61
C LEU A 110 -0.30 -9.81 -2.49
N CYS A 111 -0.48 -8.51 -2.65
CA CYS A 111 -1.74 -7.82 -2.51
C CYS A 111 -2.17 -7.16 -3.81
N THR A 112 -3.41 -7.38 -4.21
CA THR A 112 -4.00 -6.84 -5.43
C THR A 112 -5.07 -5.81 -5.09
N PRO A 113 -5.37 -4.84 -5.98
CA PRO A 113 -6.41 -3.86 -5.75
C PRO A 113 -7.75 -4.52 -5.41
N ARG A 114 -8.48 -3.97 -4.44
CA ARG A 114 -9.84 -4.41 -4.07
C ARG A 114 -10.91 -3.56 -4.75
#